data_AF-A0A1H9WDG5-F1
#
_entry.id   AF-A0A1H9WDG5-F1
#
_cell.length_a   1.000
_cell.length_b   1.000
_cell.length_c   1.000
_cell.angle_alpha   90.00
_cell.angle_beta   90.00
_cell.angle_gamma   90.00
#
_symmetry.space_group_name_H-M   'P 1'
#
loop_
_entity.id
_entity.type
_entity.pdbx_description
1 polymer ?
#
loop_
_entity_poly.entity_id
_entity_poly.type
_entity_poly.pdbx_seq_one_letter_code
_entity_poly.pdbx_strand_id
1 'polypeptide(L)'
;MSVAFRIRCCKCGKNIPLAQDIYELDQEWQRRFPSMTGTLACPRCALRTHWLCTNRDGSYVDGHIAAAPDCFDAWSHVSPPGTHRAMVLSSPRSGLLQGAEAYLRSVATRKGTHAAMLRAVIQEWDEQHSRAKASRPVTV
;
A
#
# COMPACT_ATOMS: atom_id res chain seq x y z
N MET A 1 8.97 12.65 -19.92
CA MET A 1 8.13 13.57 -19.13
C MET A 1 7.59 12.83 -17.90
N SER A 2 7.48 13.47 -16.74
CA SER A 2 6.87 12.82 -15.56
C SER A 2 5.36 12.84 -15.70
N VAL A 3 4.72 11.68 -15.64
CA VAL A 3 3.26 11.56 -15.59
C VAL A 3 2.78 12.01 -14.21
N ALA A 4 1.77 12.88 -14.17
CA ALA A 4 1.11 13.28 -12.93
C ALA A 4 0.17 12.16 -12.45
N PHE A 5 0.12 11.94 -11.14
CA PHE A 5 -0.77 10.96 -10.52
C PHE A 5 -1.19 11.43 -9.13
N ARG A 6 -2.20 10.76 -8.56
CA ARG A 6 -2.63 10.97 -7.18
C ARG A 6 -2.81 9.61 -6.52
N ILE A 7 -2.38 9.49 -5.27
CA ILE A 7 -2.60 8.31 -4.46
C ILE A 7 -3.85 8.49 -3.63
N ARG A 8 -4.74 7.49 -3.67
CA ARG A 8 -5.86 7.38 -2.74
C ARG A 8 -5.39 6.66 -1.49
N CYS A 9 -5.64 7.21 -0.30
CA CYS A 9 -5.30 6.55 0.96
C CYS A 9 -6.00 5.19 1.06
N CYS A 10 -5.23 4.14 1.39
CA CYS A 10 -5.70 2.77 1.50
C CYS A 10 -6.86 2.58 2.49
N LYS A 11 -6.94 3.43 3.54
CA LYS A 11 -7.95 3.34 4.60
C LYS A 11 -9.18 4.22 4.34
N CYS A 12 -8.99 5.51 4.07
CA CYS A 12 -10.12 6.45 3.92
C CYS A 12 -10.54 6.71 2.47
N GLY A 13 -9.82 6.18 1.48
CA GLY A 13 -10.14 6.30 0.06
C GLY A 13 -9.98 7.71 -0.53
N LYS A 14 -9.60 8.71 0.27
CA LYS A 14 -9.40 10.11 -0.18
C LYS A 14 -8.04 10.26 -0.86
N ASN A 15 -7.98 11.16 -1.84
CA ASN A 15 -6.70 11.55 -2.45
C ASN A 15 -5.79 12.19 -1.39
N ILE A 16 -4.55 11.73 -1.33
CA ILE A 16 -3.50 12.32 -0.50
C ILE A 16 -2.99 13.57 -1.23
N PRO A 17 -2.98 14.76 -0.60
CA PRO A 17 -2.35 15.95 -1.18
C PRO A 17 -0.88 15.70 -1.54
N LEU A 18 -0.40 16.28 -2.64
CA LEU A 18 0.99 16.10 -3.10
C LEU A 18 2.03 16.66 -2.13
N ALA A 19 1.64 17.64 -1.32
CA ALA A 19 2.49 18.24 -0.28
C ALA A 19 2.51 17.45 1.04
N GLN A 20 1.76 16.35 1.14
CA GLN A 20 1.75 15.51 2.33
C GLN A 20 2.60 14.26 2.12
N ASP A 21 3.21 13.82 3.22
CA ASP A 21 3.87 12.53 3.29
C ASP A 21 2.88 11.37 3.12
N ILE A 22 3.42 10.27 2.60
CA ILE A 22 2.76 8.97 2.54
C ILE A 22 3.48 8.03 3.50
N TYR A 23 2.68 7.20 4.17
CA TYR A 23 3.16 6.13 5.03
C TYR A 23 2.77 4.79 4.44
N GLU A 24 3.66 3.80 4.49
CA GLU A 24 3.28 2.42 4.23
C GLU A 24 2.86 1.74 5.53
N LEU A 25 1.74 1.04 5.46
CA LEU A 25 1.18 0.25 6.55
C LEU A 25 1.48 -1.22 6.29
N ASP A 26 1.95 -1.93 7.30
CA ASP A 26 2.34 -3.33 7.12
C ASP A 26 1.14 -4.32 7.18
N GLN A 27 1.47 -5.61 7.28
CA GLN A 27 0.48 -6.68 7.30
C GLN A 27 -0.39 -6.69 8.57
N GLU A 28 0.07 -6.16 9.70
CA GLU A 28 -0.75 -6.06 10.91
C GLU A 28 -1.91 -5.06 10.69
N TRP A 29 -1.64 -3.97 9.97
CA TRP A 29 -2.70 -3.05 9.54
C TRP A 29 -3.70 -3.74 8.60
N GLN A 30 -3.22 -4.52 7.63
CA GLN A 30 -4.10 -5.24 6.70
C GLN A 30 -4.97 -6.27 7.44
N ARG A 31 -4.40 -6.98 8.42
CA ARG A 31 -5.14 -7.93 9.26
C ARG A 31 -6.26 -7.24 10.05
N ARG A 32 -5.99 -6.07 10.61
CA ARG A 32 -6.97 -5.30 11.40
C ARG A 32 -7.99 -4.55 10.55
N PHE A 33 -7.62 -4.16 9.32
CA PHE A 33 -8.46 -3.41 8.40
C PHE A 33 -8.51 -4.12 7.03
N PRO A 34 -9.21 -5.26 6.93
CA PRO A 34 -9.22 -6.09 5.72
C PRO A 34 -9.85 -5.40 4.50
N SER A 35 -10.58 -4.30 4.71
CA SER A 35 -11.14 -3.48 3.64
C SER A 35 -10.14 -2.49 3.01
N MET A 36 -8.89 -2.44 3.48
CA MET A 36 -7.87 -1.55 2.93
C MET A 36 -7.57 -1.90 1.46
N THR A 37 -7.39 -0.86 0.64
CA THR A 37 -6.94 -1.02 -0.75
C THR A 37 -5.46 -0.68 -0.85
N GLY A 38 -4.60 -1.69 -0.94
CA GLY A 38 -3.14 -1.53 -0.87
C GLY A 38 -2.66 -1.16 0.55
N THR A 39 -1.50 -0.52 0.65
CA THR A 39 -0.82 -0.22 1.93
C THR A 39 -0.49 1.25 2.14
N LEU A 40 -0.65 2.13 1.13
CA LEU A 40 -0.21 3.52 1.23
C LEU A 40 -1.27 4.42 1.90
N ALA A 41 -0.94 5.02 3.04
CA ALA A 41 -1.85 5.78 3.87
C ALA A 41 -1.50 7.27 3.96
N CYS A 42 -2.53 8.09 4.20
CA CYS A 42 -2.34 9.50 4.53
C CYS A 42 -1.92 9.67 6.00
N PRO A 43 -1.31 10.81 6.37
CA PRO A 43 -0.85 11.05 7.74
C PRO A 43 -1.99 10.92 8.77
N ARG A 44 -3.19 11.38 8.42
CA ARG A 44 -4.36 11.29 9.31
C ARG A 44 -4.73 9.84 9.63
N CYS A 45 -4.65 8.92 8.66
CA CYS A 45 -5.04 7.53 8.90
C CYS A 45 -3.93 6.74 9.59
N ALA A 46 -2.68 6.95 9.18
CA ALA A 46 -1.53 6.26 9.76
C ALA A 46 -1.28 6.68 11.21
N LEU A 47 -1.27 7.99 11.48
CA LEU A 47 -0.78 8.52 12.77
C LEU A 47 -1.89 8.74 13.80
N ARG A 48 -3.16 8.88 13.40
CA ARG A 48 -4.27 9.09 14.36
C ARG A 48 -5.06 7.83 14.70
N THR A 49 -4.75 6.70 14.07
CA THR A 49 -5.35 5.42 14.51
C THR A 49 -4.42 4.80 15.53
N HIS A 50 -4.97 4.37 16.66
CA HIS A 50 -4.22 3.79 17.77
C HIS A 50 -4.87 2.49 18.22
N TRP A 51 -4.03 1.50 18.51
CA TRP A 51 -4.36 0.27 19.22
C TRP A 51 -3.08 -0.28 19.83
N LEU A 52 -3.23 -1.19 20.78
CA LEU A 52 -2.13 -1.92 21.37
C LEU A 52 -1.96 -3.28 20.68
N CYS A 53 -0.73 -3.75 20.64
CA CYS A 53 -0.38 -5.09 20.17
C CYS A 53 -0.54 -6.15 21.25
N THR A 54 -0.78 -5.75 22.50
CA THR A 54 -0.89 -6.64 23.66
C THR A 54 -2.25 -6.57 24.36
N ASN A 55 -2.58 -7.66 25.06
CA ASN A 55 -3.66 -7.76 26.03
C ASN A 55 -3.24 -7.14 27.37
N ARG A 56 -4.19 -7.06 28.33
CA ARG A 56 -3.94 -6.49 29.67
C ARG A 56 -2.88 -7.24 30.48
N ASP A 57 -2.68 -8.51 30.20
CA ASP A 57 -1.67 -9.36 30.85
C ASP A 57 -0.28 -9.27 30.19
N GLY A 58 -0.13 -8.44 29.16
CA GLY A 58 1.12 -8.26 28.42
C GLY A 58 1.36 -9.28 27.30
N SER A 59 0.51 -10.29 27.14
CA SER A 59 0.57 -11.20 25.99
C SER A 59 0.21 -10.46 24.70
N TYR A 60 0.78 -10.87 23.56
CA TYR A 60 0.35 -10.35 22.26
C TYR A 60 -1.10 -10.72 21.97
N VAL A 61 -1.83 -9.82 21.30
CA VAL A 61 -3.18 -10.13 20.82
C VAL A 61 -3.13 -11.27 19.80
N ASP A 62 -4.22 -12.03 19.70
CA ASP A 62 -4.28 -13.15 18.78
C ASP A 62 -4.04 -12.73 17.32
N GLY A 63 -3.26 -13.55 16.61
CA GLY A 63 -2.83 -13.32 15.24
C GLY A 63 -1.89 -12.12 15.04
N HIS A 64 -1.29 -11.57 16.10
CA HIS A 64 -0.33 -10.46 15.98
C HIS A 64 0.83 -10.82 15.04
N ILE A 65 1.08 -9.93 14.08
CA ILE A 65 2.24 -10.02 13.18
C ILE A 65 3.29 -9.05 13.72
N ALA A 66 4.43 -9.56 14.20
CA ALA A 66 5.45 -8.71 14.80
C ALA A 66 6.19 -7.83 13.77
N ALA A 67 6.27 -6.52 14.01
CA ALA A 67 7.15 -5.61 13.26
C ALA A 67 8.58 -5.59 13.80
N ALA A 68 8.73 -5.82 15.11
CA ALA A 68 10.00 -5.89 15.84
C ALA A 68 9.78 -6.65 17.18
N PRO A 69 10.84 -7.12 17.85
CA PRO A 69 10.75 -7.81 19.15
C PRO A 69 10.05 -7.00 20.26
N ASP A 70 9.98 -5.69 20.10
CA ASP A 70 9.43 -4.69 21.02
C ASP A 70 8.28 -3.90 20.38
N CYS A 71 7.47 -4.57 19.56
CA CYS A 71 6.28 -3.96 18.99
C CYS A 71 5.22 -3.69 20.08
N PHE A 72 4.91 -2.41 20.34
CA PHE A 72 3.97 -2.02 21.39
C PHE A 72 2.60 -1.61 20.86
N ASP A 73 2.54 -0.99 19.68
CA ASP A 73 1.32 -0.35 19.19
C ASP A 73 1.22 -0.23 17.66
N ALA A 74 0.15 0.45 17.22
CA ALA A 74 -0.12 0.77 15.82
C ALA A 74 1.03 1.46 15.08
N TRP A 75 1.81 2.30 15.76
CA TRP A 75 2.88 3.10 15.15
C TRP A 75 4.15 2.28 14.91
N SER A 76 4.37 1.22 15.69
CA SER A 76 5.40 0.22 15.40
C SER A 76 5.20 -0.48 14.04
N HIS A 77 3.99 -0.39 13.46
CA HIS A 77 3.59 -1.02 12.20
C HIS A 77 3.52 -0.04 11.01
N VAL A 78 4.18 1.11 11.12
CA VAL A 78 4.17 2.16 10.10
C VAL A 78 5.61 2.43 9.62
N SER A 79 5.80 2.46 8.30
CA SER A 79 7.11 2.82 7.72
C SER A 79 7.48 4.28 8.02
N PRO A 80 8.76 4.66 7.88
CA PRO A 80 9.14 6.06 7.75
C PRO A 80 8.34 6.75 6.63
N PRO A 81 8.06 8.06 6.76
CA PRO A 81 7.33 8.82 5.73
C PRO A 81 8.13 8.94 4.45
N GLY A 82 7.43 9.06 3.32
CA GLY A 82 8.05 9.35 2.03
C GLY A 82 7.17 10.16 1.09
N THR A 83 7.81 10.68 0.03
CA THR A 83 7.08 11.37 -1.04
C THR A 83 6.20 10.40 -1.84
N HIS A 84 5.21 10.94 -2.56
CA HIS A 84 4.34 10.15 -3.44
C HIS A 84 5.11 9.23 -4.39
N ARG A 85 6.17 9.75 -5.02
CA ARG A 85 6.98 8.96 -5.96
C ARG A 85 7.79 7.90 -5.22
N ALA A 86 8.45 8.28 -4.13
CA ALA A 86 9.27 7.34 -3.36
C ALA A 86 8.45 6.15 -2.89
N MET A 87 7.29 6.41 -2.27
CA MET A 87 6.45 5.34 -1.71
C MET A 87 5.83 4.45 -2.79
N VAL A 88 5.45 5.01 -3.94
CA VAL A 88 4.95 4.20 -5.07
C VAL A 88 6.03 3.31 -5.67
N LEU A 89 7.28 3.78 -5.72
CA LEU A 89 8.39 2.98 -6.26
C LEU A 89 8.85 1.90 -5.27
N SER A 90 8.76 2.16 -3.97
CA SER A 90 9.02 1.16 -2.93
C SER A 90 7.91 0.10 -2.84
N SER A 91 6.65 0.50 -3.10
CA SER A 91 5.48 -0.36 -2.96
C SER A 91 4.62 -0.35 -4.23
N PRO A 92 5.14 -0.85 -5.37
CA PRO A 92 4.52 -0.68 -6.68
C PRO A 92 3.13 -1.34 -6.78
N ARG A 93 2.93 -2.48 -6.12
CA ARG A 93 1.61 -3.15 -6.10
C ARG A 93 0.54 -2.30 -5.43
N SER A 94 0.87 -1.67 -4.30
CA SER A 94 -0.01 -0.71 -3.64
C SER A 94 -0.21 0.54 -4.48
N GLY A 95 0.83 1.02 -5.16
CA GLY A 95 0.73 2.09 -6.15
C GLY A 95 -0.29 1.80 -7.25
N LEU A 96 -0.26 0.60 -7.85
CA LEU A 96 -1.23 0.17 -8.88
C LEU A 96 -2.66 0.21 -8.35
N LEU A 97 -2.90 -0.37 -7.17
CA LEU A 97 -4.22 -0.40 -6.53
C LEU A 97 -4.75 0.99 -6.16
N GLN A 98 -3.85 1.96 -5.94
CA GLN A 98 -4.19 3.25 -5.33
C GLN A 98 -4.09 4.44 -6.29
N GLY A 99 -3.98 4.18 -7.60
CA GLY A 99 -4.10 5.20 -8.66
C GLY A 99 -2.80 5.65 -9.30
N ALA A 100 -1.69 4.94 -9.07
CA ALA A 100 -0.37 5.28 -9.61
C ALA A 100 -0.03 4.57 -10.93
N GLU A 101 -0.96 3.84 -11.53
CA GLU A 101 -0.70 2.96 -12.67
C GLU A 101 0.00 3.67 -13.83
N ALA A 102 -0.53 4.80 -14.30
CA ALA A 102 0.06 5.53 -15.42
C ALA A 102 1.50 5.98 -15.13
N TYR A 103 1.79 6.37 -13.88
CA TYR A 103 3.14 6.72 -13.46
C TYR A 103 4.07 5.51 -13.45
N LEU A 104 3.65 4.40 -12.84
CA LEU A 104 4.43 3.16 -12.79
C LEU A 104 4.74 2.62 -14.18
N ARG A 105 3.75 2.60 -15.09
CA ARG A 105 3.96 2.22 -16.50
C ARG A 105 4.96 3.16 -17.18
N SER A 106 4.90 4.47 -16.92
CA SER A 106 5.85 5.43 -17.49
C SER A 106 7.30 5.26 -16.98
N VAL A 107 7.48 4.78 -15.76
CA VAL A 107 8.80 4.47 -15.21
C VAL A 107 9.31 3.14 -15.76
N ALA A 108 8.42 2.17 -15.97
CA ALA A 108 8.73 0.85 -16.51
C ALA A 108 9.26 0.86 -17.96
N THR A 109 9.03 1.94 -18.74
CA THR A 109 9.59 2.11 -20.10
C THR A 109 11.07 2.49 -20.10
N ARG A 110 11.64 2.84 -18.94
CA ARG A 110 13.05 3.22 -18.81
C ARG A 110 13.96 1.99 -18.82
N LYS A 111 15.27 2.23 -18.94
CA LYS A 111 16.30 1.19 -18.79
C LYS A 111 16.68 1.03 -17.31
N GLY A 112 17.17 -0.16 -16.94
CA GLY A 112 17.71 -0.45 -15.60
C GLY A 112 16.92 -1.50 -14.82
N THR A 113 17.52 -1.99 -13.74
CA THR A 113 16.98 -3.06 -12.87
C THR A 113 15.63 -2.68 -12.26
N HIS A 114 15.51 -1.43 -11.78
CA HIS A 114 14.27 -0.94 -11.20
C HIS A 114 13.11 -0.95 -12.20
N ALA A 115 13.35 -0.55 -13.46
CA ALA A 115 12.34 -0.61 -14.51
C ALA A 115 11.98 -2.05 -14.89
N ALA A 116 12.93 -2.99 -14.85
CA ALA A 116 12.66 -4.41 -15.07
C ALA A 116 11.78 -5.01 -13.96
N MET A 117 12.06 -4.69 -12.68
CA MET A 117 11.21 -5.07 -11.55
C MET A 117 9.79 -4.50 -11.72
N LEU A 118 9.64 -3.23 -12.08
CA LEU A 118 8.31 -2.64 -12.31
C LEU A 118 7.54 -3.33 -13.44
N ARG A 119 8.22 -3.71 -14.53
CA ARG A 119 7.58 -4.48 -15.62
C ARG A 119 7.04 -5.82 -15.12
N ALA A 120 7.81 -6.54 -14.31
CA ALA A 120 7.35 -7.81 -13.72
C ALA A 120 6.11 -7.61 -12.85
N VAL A 121 6.14 -6.63 -11.92
CA VAL A 121 5.00 -6.33 -11.04
C VAL A 121 3.74 -5.93 -11.84
N ILE A 122 3.91 -5.11 -12.88
CA ILE A 122 2.80 -4.69 -13.75
C ILE A 122 2.23 -5.87 -14.53
N GLN A 123 3.08 -6.74 -15.07
CA GLN A 123 2.65 -7.93 -15.81
C GLN A 123 1.81 -8.86 -14.91
N GLU A 124 2.28 -9.16 -13.70
CA GLU A 124 1.53 -9.99 -12.75
C GLU A 124 0.16 -9.37 -12.42
N TRP A 125 0.11 -8.05 -12.27
CA TRP A 125 -1.13 -7.32 -12.02
C TRP A 125 -2.10 -7.40 -13.20
N ASP A 126 -1.59 -7.20 -14.43
CA ASP A 126 -2.37 -7.29 -15.67
C ASP A 126 -2.98 -8.69 -15.86
N GLU A 127 -2.20 -9.74 -15.56
CA GLU A 127 -2.66 -11.13 -15.61
C GLU A 127 -3.77 -11.41 -14.59
N GLN A 128 -3.61 -10.94 -13.35
CA GLN A 128 -4.63 -11.08 -12.30
C GLN A 128 -5.95 -10.38 -12.68
N HIS A 129 -5.88 -9.16 -13.22
CA HIS A 129 -7.07 -8.40 -13.62
C HIS A 129 -7.75 -9.00 -14.84
N SER A 130 -6.98 -9.53 -15.79
CA SER A 130 -7.51 -10.22 -16.96
C SER A 130 -8.26 -11.50 -16.57
N ARG A 131 -7.71 -12.29 -15.64
CA ARG A 131 -8.38 -13.49 -15.10
C ARG A 131 -9.68 -13.13 -14.36
N ALA A 132 -9.65 -12.11 -13.51
CA ALA A 132 -10.83 -11.63 -12.78
C ALA A 132 -11.92 -11.11 -13.72
N LYS A 133 -11.55 -10.51 -14.86
CA LYS A 133 -12.51 -10.06 -15.88
C LYS A 133 -13.12 -11.23 -16.63
N ALA A 134 -12.32 -12.25 -16.97
CA ALA A 134 -12.78 -13.45 -17.66
C ALA A 134 -13.68 -14.35 -16.80
N SER A 135 -13.53 -14.32 -15.47
CA SER A 135 -14.33 -15.13 -14.55
C SER A 135 -15.65 -14.50 -14.10
N ARG A 136 -15.96 -13.25 -14.50
CA ARG A 136 -17.27 -12.64 -14.23
C ARG A 136 -18.30 -13.23 -15.20
N PRO A 137 -19.33 -13.97 -14.72
CA PRO A 137 -20.39 -14.45 -15.59
C PRO A 137 -21.10 -13.26 -16.23
N VAL A 138 -21.32 -13.34 -17.54
CA VAL A 138 -22.16 -12.38 -18.27
C VAL A 138 -23.59 -12.64 -17.80
N THR A 139 -24.11 -11.77 -16.94
CA THR A 139 -25.54 -11.75 -16.62
C THR A 139 -26.26 -11.22 -17.87
N VAL A 140 -26.95 -12.11 -18.58
CA VAL A 140 -27.90 -11.78 -19.66
C VAL A 140 -29.27 -11.57 -19.04
#